data_AF-A0A2S5LDS5-F1
#
_entry.id   AF-A0A2S5LDS5-F1
#
_cell.length_a   1.000
_cell.length_b   1.000
_cell.length_c   1.000
_cell.angle_alpha   90.00
_cell.angle_beta   90.00
_cell.angle_gamma   90.00
#
_symmetry.space_group_name_H-M   'P 1'
#
loop_
_entity.id
_entity.type
_entity.pdbx_description
1 polymer ?
#
loop_
_entity_poly.entity_id
_entity_poly.type
_entity_poly.pdbx_seq_one_letter_code
_entity_poly.pdbx_strand_id
1 'polypeptide(L)' 'AYWESHDSAEHVDWSKAKRVRLPNLKPSTTSISLRLPVSLLEQIKIAANKRDVPYQSLIKIWLAEKVR' A
#
# COMPACT_ATOMS: atom_id res chain seq x y z
N ALA A 1 1.26 19.47 -3.41
CA ALA A 1 1.54 18.64 -4.60
C ALA A 1 0.61 19.04 -5.76
N TYR A 2 0.97 18.84 -7.03
CA TYR A 2 0.21 19.33 -8.20
C TYR A 2 -1.24 18.77 -8.29
N TRP A 3 -1.43 17.53 -7.83
CA TRP A 3 -2.73 16.82 -7.84
C TRP A 3 -3.64 17.13 -6.64
N GLU A 4 -3.15 17.95 -5.72
CA GLU A 4 -3.85 18.33 -4.50
C GLU A 4 -4.75 19.55 -4.72
N SER A 5 -4.52 20.28 -5.82
CA SER A 5 -5.21 21.54 -6.15
C SER A 5 -6.00 21.50 -7.46
N HIS A 6 -6.01 20.39 -8.20
CA HIS A 6 -6.67 20.29 -9.50
C HIS A 6 -7.74 19.20 -9.47
N ASP A 7 -8.99 19.61 -9.66
CA ASP A 7 -10.14 18.72 -9.77
C ASP A 7 -10.05 17.94 -11.09
N SER A 8 -9.96 16.61 -10.97
CA SER A 8 -9.83 15.67 -12.10
C SER A 8 -11.00 15.69 -13.10
N ALA A 9 -12.06 16.45 -12.81
CA ALA A 9 -13.23 16.62 -13.65
C ALA A 9 -12.95 17.33 -14.99
N GLU A 10 -11.91 18.17 -15.10
CA GLU A 10 -11.62 18.90 -16.34
C GLU A 10 -10.84 18.09 -17.40
N HIS A 11 -10.36 16.88 -17.06
CA HIS A 11 -9.50 16.09 -17.95
C HIS A 11 -10.03 14.68 -18.26
N VAL A 12 -11.18 14.30 -17.70
CA VAL A 12 -11.76 12.96 -17.88
C VAL A 12 -13.18 13.09 -18.42
N ASP A 13 -13.36 12.67 -19.67
CA ASP A 13 -14.68 12.50 -20.28
C ASP A 13 -15.37 11.25 -19.70
N TRP A 14 -16.05 11.44 -18.57
CA TRP A 14 -16.77 10.38 -17.85
C TRP A 14 -17.91 9.74 -18.66
N SER A 15 -18.32 10.31 -19.80
CA SER A 15 -19.32 9.72 -20.69
C SER A 15 -18.82 8.42 -21.37
N LYS A 16 -17.50 8.23 -21.44
CA LYS A 16 -16.84 7.03 -21.97
C LYS A 16 -16.51 5.98 -20.90
N ALA A 17 -16.79 6.27 -19.63
CA ALA A 17 -16.44 5.39 -18.52
C ALA A 17 -17.31 4.12 -18.53
N LYS A 18 -16.72 2.99 -18.91
CA LYS A 18 -17.37 1.66 -18.83
C LYS A 18 -17.11 1.06 -17.45
N ARG A 19 -18.15 0.54 -16.79
CA ARG A 19 -17.98 -0.30 -15.59
C ARG A 19 -17.27 -1.59 -15.98
N VAL A 20 -15.96 -1.65 -15.76
CA VAL A 20 -15.18 -2.88 -15.96
C VAL A 20 -15.11 -3.61 -14.63
N ARG A 21 -15.62 -4.85 -14.59
CA ARG A 21 -15.27 -5.78 -13.51
C ARG A 21 -13.97 -6.46 -13.91
N LEU A 22 -12.97 -6.35 -13.06
CA LEU A 22 -11.67 -6.98 -13.27
C LEU A 22 -11.51 -8.15 -12.29
N PRO A 23 -12.24 -9.27 -12.47
CA PRO A 23 -12.31 -10.37 -11.50
C PRO A 23 -10.95 -11.04 -11.25
N ASN A 24 -9.99 -10.87 -12.16
CA ASN A 24 -8.67 -11.50 -12.11
C ASN A 24 -7.51 -10.48 -11.92
N LEU A 25 -7.81 -9.23 -11.56
CA LEU A 25 -6.76 -8.24 -11.33
C LEU A 25 -5.98 -8.63 -10.06
N LYS A 26 -4.81 -9.22 -10.24
CA LYS A 26 -3.84 -9.34 -9.15
C LYS A 26 -3.29 -7.95 -8.87
N PRO A 27 -3.27 -7.46 -7.62
CA PRO A 27 -2.56 -6.23 -7.28
C PRO A 27 -1.13 -6.34 -7.79
N SER A 28 -0.67 -5.35 -8.56
CA SER A 28 0.73 -5.28 -8.97
C SER A 28 1.58 -5.02 -7.73
N THR A 29 2.59 -5.87 -7.50
CA THR A 29 3.56 -5.67 -6.41
C THR A 29 4.92 -5.31 -7.00
N THR A 30 5.50 -4.21 -6.54
CA THR A 30 6.86 -3.81 -6.91
C THR A 30 7.78 -3.99 -5.70
N SER A 31 8.93 -4.65 -5.90
CA SER A 31 9.95 -4.76 -4.86
C SER A 31 10.66 -3.42 -4.69
N ILE A 32 10.77 -2.95 -3.45
CA ILE A 32 11.46 -1.71 -3.10
C ILE A 32 12.43 -1.95 -1.94
N SER A 33 13.50 -1.17 -1.90
CA SER A 33 14.40 -1.11 -0.75
C SER A 33 13.98 0.03 0.17
N LEU A 34 13.70 -0.28 1.44
CA LEU A 34 13.35 0.71 2.47
C LEU A 34 14.42 0.71 3.56
N ARG A 35 14.89 1.90 3.96
CA ARG A 35 15.79 2.06 5.12
C ARG A 35 14.97 2.28 6.38
N LEU A 36 15.29 1.52 7.43
CA LEU A 36 14.67 1.59 8.75
C LEU A 36 15.77 1.70 9.81
N PRO A 37 15.52 2.43 10.92
CA PRO A 37 16.39 2.33 12.10
C PRO A 37 16.47 0.89 12.61
N VAL A 38 17.66 0.44 12.99
CA VAL A 38 17.90 -0.93 13.45
C VAL A 38 17.01 -1.29 14.65
N SER A 39 16.88 -0.37 15.62
CA SER A 39 16.05 -0.56 16.80
C SER A 39 14.57 -0.82 16.47
N LEU A 40 14.03 -0.11 15.48
CA LEU A 40 12.66 -0.30 15.02
C LEU A 40 12.48 -1.67 14.35
N LEU A 41 13.43 -2.09 13.50
CA LEU A 41 13.38 -3.40 12.85
C LEU A 41 13.37 -4.53 13.87
N GLU A 42 14.18 -4.45 14.93
CA GLU A 42 14.20 -5.45 16.00
C GLU A 42 12.88 -5.50 16.77
N GLN A 43 12.27 -4.36 17.08
CA GLN A 43 10.95 -4.32 17.72
C GLN A 43 9.86 -4.96 16.84
N ILE A 44 9.90 -4.73 15.52
CA ILE A 44 8.98 -5.36 14.56
C ILE A 44 9.18 -6.88 14.56
N LYS A 45 10.42 -7.37 14.54
CA LYS A 45 10.70 -8.82 14.58
C LYS A 45 10.13 -9.47 15.84
N ILE A 46 10.31 -8.83 17.00
CA ILE A 46 9.74 -9.32 18.27
C ILE A 46 8.21 -9.35 18.19
N ALA A 47 7.57 -8.29 17.70
CA ALA A 47 6.12 -8.23 17.55
C ALA A 47 5.57 -9.27 16.57
N ALA A 48 6.32 -9.55 15.49
CA ALA A 48 5.97 -10.55 14.48
C ALA A 48 6.05 -11.97 15.06
N ASN A 49 7.13 -12.28 15.78
CA ASN A 49 7.28 -13.56 16.46
C ASN A 49 6.16 -13.81 17.49
N LYS A 50 5.80 -12.79 18.28
CA LYS A 50 4.67 -12.88 19.24
C LYS A 50 3.32 -13.18 18.57
N ARG A 51 3.15 -12.81 17.30
CA ARG A 51 1.94 -13.01 16.52
C ARG A 51 2.03 -14.23 15.60
N ASP A 52 3.12 -14.99 15.67
CA ASP A 52 3.43 -16.11 14.80
C ASP A 52 3.32 -15.77 13.29
N VAL A 53 3.82 -14.58 12.92
CA VAL A 53 3.85 -14.12 11.52
C VAL A 53 5.27 -13.68 11.12
N PRO A 54 5.64 -13.77 9.83
CA PRO A 54 6.88 -13.18 9.34
C PRO A 54 6.88 -11.66 9.49
N TYR A 55 8.02 -11.08 9.89
CA TYR A 55 8.13 -9.63 10.10
C TYR A 55 7.85 -8.83 8.81
N GLN A 56 8.21 -9.33 7.63
CA GLN A 56 7.88 -8.65 6.37
C GLN A 56 6.36 -8.61 6.12
N SER A 57 5.64 -9.68 6.49
CA SER A 57 4.18 -9.72 6.40
C SER A 57 3.55 -8.73 7.38
N LEU A 58 4.08 -8.66 8.61
CA LEU A 58 3.60 -7.70 9.61
C LEU A 58 3.82 -6.25 9.16
N ILE A 59 4.97 -5.94 8.55
CA ILE A 59 5.23 -4.60 7.97
C ILE A 59 4.16 -4.24 6.93
N LYS A 60 3.82 -5.18 6.03
CA LYS A 60 2.79 -4.94 5.01
C LYS A 60 1.41 -4.68 5.62
N ILE A 61 1.04 -5.44 6.65
CA ILE A 61 -0.24 -5.29 7.35
C ILE A 61 -0.32 -3.91 8.01
N TRP A 62 0.69 -3.52 8.80
CA TRP A 62 0.69 -2.23 9.48
C TRP A 62 0.72 -1.04 8.52
N LEU A 63 1.46 -1.13 7.41
CA LEU A 63 1.43 -0.09 6.38
C LEU A 63 0.04 0.03 5.75
N ALA A 64 -0.62 -1.08 5.44
CA ALA A 64 -1.98 -1.07 4.90
C ALA A 64 -3.00 -0.50 5.89
N GLU A 65 -2.86 -0.80 7.18
CA GLU A 65 -3.73 -0.26 8.25
C GLU A 65 -3.59 1.26 8.42
N LYS A 66 -2.41 1.84 8.15
CA LYS A 66 -2.15 3.28 8.34
C LYS A 66 -2.45 4.15 7.12
N VAL A 67 -2.43 3.56 5.93
CA VAL A 67 -2.74 4.28 4.67
C VAL A 67 -4.25 4.34 4.40
N ARG A 68 -5.02 3.44 5.02
CA ARG A 68 -6.48 3.40 4.90
C ARG A 68 -7.15 4.40 5.83
#